data_AF-A0A5F5Q1L1-F1
#
_entry.id   AF-A0A5F5Q1L1-F1
#
_cell.length_a   1.000
_cell.length_b   1.000
_cell.length_c   1.000
_cell.angle_alpha   90.00
_cell.angle_beta   90.00
_cell.angle_gamma   90.00
#
_symmetry.space_group_name_H-M   'P 1'
#
loop_
_entity.id
_entity.type
_entity.pdbx_description
1 polymer ?
#
loop_
_entity_poly.entity_id
_entity_poly.type
_entity_poly.pdbx_seq_one_letter_code
_entity_poly.pdbx_strand_id
1 'polypeptide(L)'
;MALPVSVLLALVMLGSCPACPLGCDPPLRQGNQETITLLSQMGRISTLLCLKDRADFRFPQILVDGDQLGKTQAAAVLHEMLQHTFHLFSTTGSRAAWDETLLDKFLLGLYQQLDDLETCLGKETKVEQSALGSEISTLAVKRYFRRISLYLKEKDYSGCAWEVVRVEIRRCLLFMNKLTGKLSQ
;
A
#
# COMPACT_ATOMS: atom_id res chain seq x y z
N MET A 1 26.65 48.72 6.83
CA MET A 1 25.18 48.71 6.84
C MET A 1 24.74 47.51 7.65
N ALA A 2 24.31 47.74 8.90
CA ALA A 2 23.89 46.67 9.81
C ALA A 2 22.39 46.43 9.61
N LEU A 3 22.00 45.21 9.25
CA LEU A 3 20.60 44.82 9.24
C LEU A 3 20.05 44.95 10.67
N PRO A 4 18.94 45.68 10.90
CA PRO A 4 18.39 45.85 12.23
C PRO A 4 17.97 44.47 12.77
N VAL A 5 18.29 44.22 14.04
CA VAL A 5 18.02 42.95 14.76
C VAL A 5 16.56 42.50 14.63
N SER A 6 15.64 43.44 14.40
CA SER A 6 14.22 43.21 14.09
C SER A 6 13.98 42.37 12.82
N VAL A 7 14.83 42.47 11.79
CA VAL A 7 14.71 41.69 10.54
C VAL A 7 15.17 40.24 10.75
N LEU A 8 16.15 40.01 11.63
CA LEU A 8 16.62 38.66 11.99
C LEU A 8 15.58 37.88 12.79
N LEU A 9 14.81 38.54 13.65
CA LEU A 9 13.71 37.90 14.39
C LEU A 9 12.51 37.55 13.48
N ALA A 10 12.27 38.31 12.41
CA ALA A 10 11.22 38.00 11.44
C ALA A 10 11.54 36.76 10.59
N LEU A 11 12.83 36.51 10.30
CA LEU A 11 13.27 35.32 9.53
C LEU A 11 13.25 34.02 10.35
N VAL A 12 13.28 34.11 11.69
CA VAL A 12 13.17 32.95 12.58
C VAL A 12 11.70 32.48 12.74
N MET A 13 10.74 33.31 12.34
CA MET A 13 9.31 32.96 12.40
C MET A 13 8.75 32.39 11.09
N LEU A 14 9.59 32.20 10.07
CA LEU A 14 9.25 31.42 8.87
C LEU A 14 9.40 29.92 9.15
N GLY A 15 8.38 29.39 9.85
CA GLY A 15 7.79 28.10 9.52
C GLY A 15 8.57 26.86 9.91
N SER A 16 8.66 26.59 11.20
CA SER A 16 8.82 25.21 11.68
C SER A 16 7.86 25.03 12.83
N CYS A 17 6.60 24.74 12.51
CA CYS A 17 5.64 24.26 13.50
C CYS A 17 5.98 22.78 13.75
N PRO A 18 6.55 22.40 14.90
CA PRO A 18 6.89 21.01 15.19
C PRO A 18 5.64 20.14 15.39
N ALA A 19 4.47 20.78 15.45
CA ALA A 19 3.16 20.21 15.70
C ALA A 19 2.19 20.36 14.50
N CYS A 20 2.65 20.79 13.32
CA CYS A 20 1.88 20.53 12.12
C CYS A 20 1.99 19.03 11.86
N PRO A 21 0.87 18.28 11.76
CA PRO A 21 0.95 17.00 11.08
C PRO A 21 1.35 17.35 9.66
N LEU A 22 2.64 17.15 9.34
CA LEU A 22 3.07 17.04 7.96
C LEU A 22 2.08 16.05 7.35
N GLY A 23 1.23 16.54 6.44
CA GLY A 23 0.18 15.72 5.86
C GLY A 23 0.76 14.39 5.41
N CYS A 24 -0.03 13.33 5.48
CA CYS A 24 0.44 11.95 5.33
C CYS A 24 0.95 11.58 3.92
N ASP A 25 1.34 12.56 3.09
CA ASP A 25 1.69 12.36 1.69
C ASP A 25 3.14 11.90 1.48
N PRO A 26 4.18 12.59 2.02
CA PRO A 26 5.53 12.37 1.53
C PRO A 26 6.11 10.97 1.84
N PRO A 27 6.04 10.45 3.09
CA PRO A 27 6.58 9.13 3.42
C PRO A 27 5.84 7.99 2.71
N LEU A 28 4.50 8.03 2.72
CA LEU A 28 3.65 6.98 2.16
C LEU A 28 3.78 6.85 0.63
N ARG A 29 3.89 7.98 -0.09
CA ARG A 29 4.09 7.98 -1.56
C ARG A 29 5.45 7.41 -1.94
N GLN A 30 6.51 7.85 -1.25
CA GLN A 30 7.85 7.38 -1.54
C GLN A 30 7.96 5.87 -1.28
N GLY A 31 7.47 5.39 -0.13
CA GLY A 31 7.45 3.97 0.20
C GLY A 31 6.73 3.12 -0.85
N ASN A 32 5.60 3.60 -1.41
CA ASN A 32 4.86 2.87 -2.45
C ASN A 32 5.65 2.78 -3.76
N GLN A 33 6.39 3.83 -4.14
CA GLN A 33 7.17 3.82 -5.36
C GLN A 33 8.34 2.83 -5.26
N GLU A 34 8.96 2.76 -4.08
CA GLU A 34 10.01 1.79 -3.78
C GLU A 34 9.46 0.35 -3.81
N THR A 35 8.32 0.07 -3.17
CA THR A 35 7.72 -1.27 -3.17
C THR A 35 7.29 -1.72 -4.57
N ILE A 36 6.74 -0.83 -5.41
CA ILE A 36 6.44 -1.14 -6.82
C ILE A 36 7.73 -1.50 -7.59
N THR A 37 8.81 -0.77 -7.34
CA THR A 37 10.09 -1.01 -8.02
C THR A 37 10.67 -2.36 -7.61
N LEU A 38 10.68 -2.68 -6.32
CA LEU A 38 11.12 -3.98 -5.79
C LEU A 38 10.28 -5.13 -6.36
N LEU A 39 8.94 -4.99 -6.37
CA LEU A 39 8.04 -6.00 -6.96
C LEU A 39 8.28 -6.20 -8.47
N SER A 40 8.75 -5.16 -9.16
CA SER A 40 9.13 -5.26 -10.58
C SER A 40 10.38 -6.12 -10.75
N GLN A 41 11.39 -5.87 -9.91
CA GLN A 41 12.67 -6.58 -9.92
C GLN A 41 12.54 -8.05 -9.52
N MET A 42 11.54 -8.40 -8.70
CA MET A 42 11.25 -9.79 -8.35
C MET A 42 10.73 -10.62 -9.54
N GLY A 43 10.23 -9.98 -10.60
CA GLY A 43 9.75 -10.66 -11.80
C GLY A 43 10.87 -11.37 -12.56
N ARG A 44 10.87 -12.71 -12.52
CA ARG A 44 11.89 -13.54 -13.19
C ARG A 44 11.37 -14.19 -14.49
N ILE A 45 10.06 -14.31 -14.63
CA ILE A 45 9.41 -15.01 -15.75
C ILE A 45 8.70 -13.97 -16.61
N SER A 46 8.80 -14.12 -17.95
CA SER A 46 7.97 -13.31 -18.84
C SER A 46 6.50 -13.67 -18.64
N THR A 47 5.65 -12.66 -18.39
CA THR A 47 4.20 -12.84 -18.24
C THR A 47 3.54 -13.51 -19.44
N LEU A 48 4.18 -13.47 -20.62
CA LEU A 48 3.74 -14.15 -21.84
C LEU A 48 3.86 -15.68 -21.76
N LEU A 49 4.72 -16.21 -20.90
CA LEU A 49 4.83 -17.66 -20.68
C LEU A 49 3.69 -18.18 -19.79
N CYS A 50 3.11 -17.31 -18.96
CA CYS A 50 2.10 -17.65 -17.98
C CYS A 50 0.67 -17.29 -18.44
N LEU A 51 0.45 -17.11 -19.74
CA LEU A 51 -0.86 -16.73 -20.29
C LEU A 51 -1.97 -17.72 -19.95
N LYS A 52 -1.65 -19.02 -19.91
CA LYS A 52 -2.60 -20.09 -19.58
C LYS A 52 -3.08 -20.05 -18.13
N ASP A 53 -2.30 -19.42 -17.25
CA ASP A 53 -2.60 -19.32 -15.82
C ASP A 53 -3.24 -17.99 -15.44
N ARG A 54 -3.51 -17.10 -16.41
CA ARG A 54 -4.20 -15.83 -16.15
C ARG A 54 -5.52 -16.07 -15.42
N ALA A 55 -5.73 -15.30 -14.36
CA ALA A 55 -6.96 -15.30 -13.61
C ALA A 55 -7.47 -13.86 -13.48
N ASP A 56 -8.80 -13.70 -13.58
CA ASP A 56 -9.46 -12.47 -13.15
C ASP A 56 -9.83 -12.60 -11.68
N PHE A 57 -9.06 -11.93 -10.82
CA PHE A 57 -9.30 -11.90 -9.37
C PHE A 57 -10.51 -11.05 -8.97
N ARG A 58 -11.16 -10.38 -9.93
CA ARG A 58 -12.31 -9.49 -9.74
C ARG A 58 -12.00 -8.43 -8.71
N PHE A 59 -11.11 -7.50 -9.08
CA PHE A 59 -10.78 -6.35 -8.25
C PHE A 59 -12.07 -5.67 -7.77
N PRO A 60 -12.20 -5.29 -6.48
CA PRO A 60 -13.46 -4.76 -5.95
C PRO A 60 -13.85 -3.43 -6.62
N GLN A 61 -14.89 -3.46 -7.46
CA GLN A 61 -15.31 -2.28 -8.24
C GLN A 61 -15.84 -1.14 -7.35
N ILE A 62 -16.40 -1.46 -6.19
CA ILE A 62 -16.82 -0.49 -5.17
C ILE A 62 -15.69 0.44 -4.70
N LEU A 63 -14.42 0.08 -4.94
CA LEU A 63 -13.25 0.88 -4.60
C LEU A 63 -12.77 1.76 -5.77
N VAL A 64 -13.17 1.44 -7.01
CA VAL A 64 -12.66 2.09 -8.23
C VAL A 64 -13.31 3.46 -8.43
N ASP A 65 -14.57 3.63 -8.02
CA ASP A 65 -15.30 4.91 -7.91
C ASP A 65 -14.78 5.76 -6.74
N GLY A 66 -13.46 5.81 -6.59
CA GLY A 66 -12.77 6.31 -5.41
C GLY A 66 -13.03 7.78 -5.09
N ASP A 67 -13.65 8.57 -5.97
CA ASP A 67 -14.13 9.93 -5.68
C ASP A 67 -15.26 9.96 -4.66
N GLN A 68 -15.94 8.84 -4.42
CA GLN A 68 -16.92 8.70 -3.35
C GLN A 68 -16.33 8.16 -2.04
N LEU A 69 -15.06 7.72 -2.03
CA LEU A 69 -14.41 7.23 -0.81
C LEU A 69 -14.00 8.40 0.08
N GLY A 70 -14.66 8.56 1.23
CA GLY A 70 -14.21 9.51 2.26
C GLY A 70 -12.82 9.15 2.80
N LYS A 71 -12.08 10.13 3.36
CA LYS A 71 -10.70 9.94 3.85
C LYS A 71 -10.56 8.76 4.82
N THR A 72 -11.49 8.61 5.77
CA THR A 72 -11.50 7.49 6.72
C THR A 72 -11.66 6.13 6.04
N GLN A 73 -12.54 6.04 5.02
CA GLN A 73 -12.73 4.82 4.24
C GLN A 73 -11.51 4.50 3.38
N ALA A 74 -10.89 5.52 2.77
CA ALA A 74 -9.64 5.38 2.01
C ALA A 74 -8.49 4.89 2.88
N ALA A 75 -8.35 5.42 4.09
CA ALA A 75 -7.36 4.99 5.06
C ALA A 75 -7.58 3.53 5.48
N ALA A 76 -8.81 3.13 5.79
CA ALA A 76 -9.13 1.75 6.14
C ALA A 76 -8.87 0.77 4.98
N VAL A 77 -9.20 1.16 3.75
CA VAL A 77 -8.91 0.34 2.56
C VAL A 77 -7.40 0.22 2.32
N LEU A 78 -6.65 1.32 2.46
CA LEU A 78 -5.20 1.33 2.31
C LEU A 78 -4.53 0.42 3.36
N HIS A 79 -4.93 0.55 4.62
CA HIS A 79 -4.45 -0.28 5.73
C HIS A 79 -4.70 -1.77 5.45
N GLU A 80 -5.95 -2.12 5.11
CA GLU A 80 -6.33 -3.50 4.83
C GLU A 80 -5.57 -4.07 3.61
N MET A 81 -5.40 -3.30 2.53
CA MET A 81 -4.65 -3.76 1.35
C MET A 81 -3.16 -3.97 1.63
N LEU A 82 -2.53 -3.05 2.38
CA LEU A 82 -1.14 -3.20 2.80
C LEU A 82 -0.95 -4.43 3.68
N GLN A 83 -1.85 -4.63 4.65
CA GLN A 83 -1.80 -5.77 5.57
C GLN A 83 -1.93 -7.11 4.85
N HIS A 84 -2.90 -7.25 3.93
CA HIS A 84 -3.04 -8.50 3.16
C HIS A 84 -1.91 -8.72 2.16
N THR A 85 -1.35 -7.65 1.59
CA THR A 85 -0.17 -7.77 0.72
C THR A 85 1.03 -8.26 1.54
N PHE A 86 1.29 -7.66 2.70
CA PHE A 86 2.36 -8.11 3.60
C PHE A 86 2.19 -9.58 4.00
N HIS A 87 0.99 -9.98 4.40
CA HIS A 87 0.70 -11.36 4.78
C HIS A 87 0.92 -12.35 3.63
N LEU A 88 0.43 -12.02 2.43
CA LEU A 88 0.58 -12.85 1.23
C LEU A 88 2.05 -13.13 0.90
N PHE A 89 2.89 -12.10 0.96
CA PHE A 89 4.32 -12.20 0.64
C PHE A 89 5.17 -12.76 1.79
N SER A 90 4.65 -12.79 3.01
CA SER A 90 5.31 -13.41 4.18
C SER A 90 5.19 -14.94 4.23
N THR A 91 4.45 -15.54 3.28
CA THR A 91 4.26 -17.00 3.23
C THR A 91 5.51 -17.74 2.78
N THR A 92 5.63 -19.01 3.16
CA THR A 92 6.72 -19.89 2.71
C THR A 92 6.73 -20.08 1.19
N GLY A 93 5.54 -20.13 0.56
CA GLY A 93 5.42 -20.18 -0.90
C GLY A 93 6.02 -18.95 -1.59
N SER A 94 5.85 -17.76 -1.01
CA SER A 94 6.47 -16.52 -1.51
C SER A 94 7.99 -16.56 -1.34
N ARG A 95 8.49 -16.99 -0.17
CA ARG A 95 9.93 -17.16 0.09
C ARG A 95 10.59 -18.12 -0.92
N ALA A 96 9.90 -19.18 -1.31
CA ALA A 96 10.39 -20.12 -2.32
C ALA A 96 10.35 -19.55 -3.76
N ALA A 97 9.43 -18.62 -4.04
CA ALA A 97 9.23 -18.08 -5.38
C ALA A 97 10.22 -16.96 -5.75
N TRP A 98 10.70 -16.20 -4.77
CA TRP A 98 11.38 -14.93 -5.01
C TRP A 98 12.83 -14.91 -4.52
N ASP A 99 13.59 -13.91 -4.98
CA ASP A 99 14.87 -13.58 -4.37
C ASP A 99 14.67 -13.12 -2.93
N GLU A 100 15.37 -13.74 -1.99
CA GLU A 100 15.18 -13.48 -0.56
C GLU A 100 15.50 -12.03 -0.20
N THR A 101 16.57 -11.46 -0.78
CA THR A 101 16.98 -10.09 -0.47
C THR A 101 15.98 -9.07 -1.02
N LEU A 102 15.47 -9.28 -2.24
CA LEU A 102 14.42 -8.41 -2.79
C LEU A 102 13.10 -8.53 -2.02
N LEU A 103 12.74 -9.76 -1.63
CA LEU A 103 11.53 -10.01 -0.84
C LEU A 103 11.61 -9.35 0.54
N ASP A 104 12.74 -9.42 1.23
CA ASP A 104 12.94 -8.79 2.53
C ASP A 104 12.81 -7.27 2.45
N LYS A 105 13.44 -6.64 1.44
CA LYS A 105 13.29 -5.20 1.19
C LYS A 105 11.84 -4.83 0.89
N PHE A 106 11.15 -5.66 0.11
CA PHE A 106 9.75 -5.43 -0.24
C PHE A 106 8.85 -5.50 1.00
N LEU A 107 9.02 -6.53 1.85
CA LEU A 107 8.27 -6.69 3.10
C LEU A 107 8.57 -5.56 4.09
N LEU A 108 9.83 -5.13 4.20
CA LEU A 108 10.22 -4.00 5.03
C LEU A 108 9.56 -2.70 4.54
N GLY A 109 9.54 -2.46 3.23
CA GLY A 109 8.87 -1.30 2.64
C GLY A 109 7.37 -1.31 2.95
N LEU A 110 6.68 -2.44 2.77
CA LEU A 110 5.25 -2.56 3.12
C LEU A 110 5.00 -2.33 4.61
N TYR A 111 5.88 -2.84 5.48
CA TYR A 111 5.77 -2.63 6.93
C TYR A 111 5.92 -1.15 7.29
N GLN A 112 6.91 -0.47 6.72
CA GLN A 112 7.10 0.97 6.95
C GLN A 112 5.86 1.76 6.51
N GLN A 113 5.25 1.40 5.37
CA GLN A 113 4.03 2.06 4.92
C GLN A 113 2.83 1.83 5.86
N LEU A 114 2.73 0.65 6.48
CA LEU A 114 1.71 0.40 7.50
C LEU A 114 1.95 1.27 8.74
N ASP A 115 3.19 1.31 9.25
CA ASP A 115 3.55 2.10 10.43
C ASP A 115 3.36 3.62 10.20
N ASP A 116 3.74 4.10 9.02
CA ASP A 116 3.54 5.49 8.61
C ASP A 116 2.05 5.85 8.55
N LEU A 117 1.21 4.94 8.04
CA LEU A 117 -0.24 5.13 7.98
C LEU A 117 -0.86 5.15 9.38
N GLU A 118 -0.49 4.23 10.26
CA GLU A 118 -0.98 4.19 11.64
C GLU A 118 -0.54 5.42 12.45
N THR A 119 0.71 5.85 12.26
CA THR A 119 1.23 7.08 12.88
C THR A 119 0.51 8.32 12.35
N CYS A 120 0.26 8.38 11.04
CA CYS A 120 -0.52 9.43 10.39
C CYS A 120 -1.94 9.58 10.96
N LEU A 121 -2.65 8.46 11.15
CA LEU A 121 -4.01 8.46 11.67
C LEU A 121 -4.06 8.75 13.19
N GLY A 122 -2.89 8.72 13.85
CA GLY A 122 -2.74 8.85 15.29
C GLY A 122 -3.05 7.53 16.00
N LYS A 123 -2.13 7.07 16.84
CA LYS A 123 -2.26 5.81 17.63
C LYS A 123 -3.53 5.75 18.50
N GLU A 124 -4.13 6.91 18.82
CA GLU A 124 -5.36 7.04 19.62
C GLU A 124 -6.66 6.93 18.81
N THR A 125 -6.61 7.08 17.47
CA THR A 125 -7.60 6.38 16.65
C THR A 125 -7.12 4.95 16.51
N LYS A 126 -7.31 4.15 17.58
CA LYS A 126 -7.81 2.79 17.34
C LYS A 126 -8.99 3.04 16.44
N VAL A 127 -8.82 2.79 15.15
CA VAL A 127 -9.83 3.06 14.13
C VAL A 127 -11.10 2.44 14.69
N GLU A 128 -11.98 3.26 15.27
CA GLU A 128 -13.36 2.89 15.56
C GLU A 128 -13.97 2.82 14.17
N GLN A 129 -13.67 1.68 13.55
CA GLN A 129 -14.15 1.19 12.28
C GLN A 129 -15.64 0.95 12.52
N SER A 130 -16.44 2.01 12.47
CA SER A 130 -17.90 1.89 12.56
C SER A 130 -18.60 3.00 11.78
N ALA A 131 -18.09 3.30 10.59
CA ALA A 131 -18.96 3.70 9.50
C ALA A 131 -19.21 2.45 8.65
N LEU A 132 -20.48 2.07 8.47
CA LEU A 132 -20.92 0.91 7.68
C LEU A 132 -20.17 0.81 6.33
N GLY A 133 -19.87 1.94 5.69
CA GLY A 133 -19.12 1.99 4.43
C GLY A 133 -17.67 1.50 4.53
N SER A 134 -16.97 1.77 5.63
CA SER A 134 -15.60 1.29 5.87
C SER A 134 -15.55 -0.23 5.99
N GLU A 135 -16.49 -0.80 6.74
CA GLU A 135 -16.58 -2.26 6.94
C GLU A 135 -16.90 -2.99 5.63
N ILE A 136 -17.82 -2.46 4.83
CA ILE A 136 -18.16 -3.02 3.51
C ILE A 136 -16.92 -3.04 2.61
N SER A 137 -16.16 -1.94 2.58
CA SER A 137 -14.96 -1.82 1.76
C SER A 137 -13.83 -2.74 2.21
N THR A 138 -13.53 -2.82 3.52
CA THR A 138 -12.49 -3.73 4.04
C THR A 138 -12.87 -5.19 3.82
N LEU A 139 -14.16 -5.55 3.98
CA LEU A 139 -14.64 -6.88 3.65
C LEU A 139 -14.52 -7.22 2.15
N ALA A 140 -14.67 -6.23 1.28
CA ALA A 140 -14.44 -6.41 -0.16
C ALA A 140 -12.96 -6.69 -0.47
N VAL A 141 -12.04 -5.99 0.20
CA VAL A 141 -10.58 -6.24 0.13
C VAL A 141 -10.24 -7.64 0.63
N LYS A 142 -10.73 -8.04 1.81
CA LYS A 142 -10.53 -9.39 2.38
C LYS A 142 -10.97 -10.49 1.43
N ARG A 143 -12.17 -10.34 0.83
CA ARG A 143 -12.70 -11.30 -0.15
C ARG A 143 -11.84 -11.37 -1.41
N TYR A 144 -11.29 -10.25 -1.85
CA TYR A 144 -10.41 -10.17 -3.00
C TYR A 144 -9.07 -10.88 -2.75
N PHE A 145 -8.38 -10.60 -1.66
CA PHE A 145 -7.14 -11.31 -1.30
C PHE A 145 -7.37 -12.79 -1.01
N ARG A 146 -8.53 -13.16 -0.46
CA ARG A 146 -8.91 -14.58 -0.34
C ARG A 146 -8.94 -15.29 -1.69
N ARG A 147 -9.45 -14.65 -2.76
CA ARG A 147 -9.45 -15.24 -4.12
C ARG A 147 -8.02 -15.43 -4.64
N ILE A 148 -7.13 -14.47 -4.39
CA ILE A 148 -5.71 -14.57 -4.74
C ILE A 148 -5.06 -15.76 -4.04
N SER A 149 -5.27 -15.90 -2.73
CA SER A 149 -4.71 -17.02 -1.96
C SER A 149 -5.27 -18.38 -2.38
N LEU A 150 -6.56 -18.45 -2.75
CA LEU A 150 -7.17 -19.68 -3.26
C LEU A 150 -6.60 -20.06 -4.63
N TYR A 151 -6.41 -19.10 -5.52
CA TYR A 151 -5.77 -19.33 -6.82
C TYR A 151 -4.34 -19.86 -6.68
N LEU A 152 -3.54 -19.30 -5.76
CA LEU A 152 -2.18 -19.82 -5.51
C LEU A 152 -2.21 -21.28 -5.06
N LYS A 153 -3.18 -21.66 -4.21
CA LYS A 153 -3.38 -23.05 -3.79
C LYS A 153 -3.79 -23.95 -4.95
N GLU A 154 -4.74 -23.50 -5.77
CA GLU A 154 -5.22 -24.25 -6.95
C GLU A 154 -4.10 -24.49 -7.98
N LYS A 155 -3.16 -23.56 -8.08
CA LYS A 155 -2.01 -23.64 -9.01
C LYS A 155 -0.74 -24.18 -8.36
N ASP A 156 -0.88 -24.85 -7.22
CA ASP A 156 0.20 -25.48 -6.45
C ASP A 156 1.41 -24.56 -6.21
N TYR A 157 1.15 -23.26 -6.04
CA TYR A 157 2.19 -22.24 -5.83
C TYR A 157 3.28 -22.24 -6.93
N SER A 158 2.93 -22.63 -8.15
CA SER A 158 3.86 -22.65 -9.29
C SER A 158 4.44 -21.27 -9.60
N GLY A 159 5.59 -21.25 -10.28
CA GLY A 159 6.24 -19.99 -10.69
C GLY A 159 5.33 -19.10 -11.54
N CYS A 160 4.51 -19.68 -12.42
CA CYS A 160 3.54 -18.91 -13.20
C CYS A 160 2.38 -18.36 -12.36
N ALA A 161 1.92 -19.09 -11.35
CA ALA A 161 0.92 -18.58 -10.42
C ALA A 161 1.45 -17.35 -9.67
N TRP A 162 2.68 -17.42 -9.17
CA TRP A 162 3.33 -16.29 -8.50
C TRP A 162 3.56 -15.11 -9.44
N GLU A 163 3.92 -15.35 -10.70
CA GLU A 163 4.06 -14.28 -11.70
C GLU A 163 2.71 -13.58 -11.99
N VAL A 164 1.62 -14.34 -12.10
CA VAL A 164 0.26 -13.78 -12.25
C VAL A 164 -0.13 -12.96 -11.01
N VAL A 165 0.13 -13.46 -9.81
CA VAL A 165 -0.13 -12.73 -8.56
C VAL A 165 0.74 -11.48 -8.46
N ARG A 166 2.01 -11.52 -8.85
CA ARG A 166 2.91 -10.36 -8.86
C ARG A 166 2.36 -9.22 -9.72
N VAL A 167 1.81 -9.53 -10.90
CA VAL A 167 1.16 -8.55 -11.77
C VAL A 167 -0.08 -7.95 -11.11
N GLU A 168 -0.91 -8.78 -10.47
CA GLU A 168 -2.11 -8.30 -9.79
C GLU A 168 -1.77 -7.45 -8.55
N ILE A 169 -0.71 -7.79 -7.82
CA ILE A 169 -0.26 -7.01 -6.66
C ILE A 169 0.36 -5.67 -7.12
N ARG A 170 1.01 -5.63 -8.28
CA ARG A 170 1.42 -4.35 -8.88
C ARG A 170 0.22 -3.43 -9.11
N ARG A 171 -0.90 -3.97 -9.60
CA ARG A 171 -2.15 -3.22 -9.76
C ARG A 171 -2.66 -2.71 -8.41
N CYS A 172 -2.58 -3.52 -7.36
CA CYS A 172 -2.93 -3.12 -6.00
C CYS A 172 -2.09 -1.95 -5.49
N LEU A 173 -0.76 -2.01 -5.64
CA LEU A 173 0.16 -0.94 -5.21
C LEU A 173 -0.11 0.37 -5.97
N LEU A 174 -0.40 0.31 -7.27
CA LEU A 174 -0.79 1.49 -8.05
C LEU A 174 -2.12 2.10 -7.56
N PHE A 175 -3.08 1.26 -7.17
CA PHE A 175 -4.33 1.73 -6.57
C PHE A 175 -4.10 2.35 -5.19
N MET A 176 -3.25 1.74 -4.35
CA MET A 176 -2.87 2.27 -3.05
C MET A 176 -2.22 3.66 -3.18
N ASN A 177 -1.37 3.87 -4.19
CA ASN A 177 -0.82 5.19 -4.51
C ASN A 177 -1.89 6.26 -4.78
N LYS A 178 -2.96 5.89 -5.52
CA LYS A 178 -4.10 6.79 -5.75
C LYS A 178 -4.79 7.14 -4.44
N LEU A 179 -4.95 6.17 -3.52
CA LEU A 179 -5.56 6.41 -2.21
C LEU A 179 -4.69 7.30 -1.32
N THR A 180 -3.37 7.07 -1.28
CA THR A 180 -2.43 7.90 -0.52
C THR A 180 -2.56 9.38 -0.91
N GLY A 181 -2.62 9.68 -2.21
CA GLY A 181 -2.81 11.06 -2.69
C GLY A 181 -4.16 11.70 -2.31
N LYS A 182 -5.13 10.92 -1.82
CA LYS A 182 -6.41 11.44 -1.29
C LYS A 182 -6.36 11.70 0.22
N LEU A 183 -5.42 11.07 0.93
CA LEU A 183 -5.23 11.33 2.36
C LEU A 183 -4.49 12.65 2.59
N SER A 184 -3.84 13.18 1.56
CA SER A 184 -3.05 14.41 1.60
C SER A 184 -3.77 15.69 1.13
N GLN A 185 -4.83 15.54 0.34
CA GLN A 185 -5.85 16.58 0.08
C GLN A 185 -6.85 16.56 1.23
#